data_AF-A0A953FZL1-F1
#
_entry.id   AF-A0A953FZL1-F1
#
_cell.length_a   1.000
_cell.length_b   1.000
_cell.length_c   1.000
_cell.angle_alpha   90.00
_cell.angle_beta   90.00
_cell.angle_gamma   90.00
#
_symmetry.space_group_name_H-M   'P 1'
#
loop_
_entity.id
_entity.type
_entity.pdbx_description
1 polymer ?
#
loop_
_entity_poly.entity_id
_entity_poly.type
_entity_poly.pdbx_seq_one_letter_code
_entity_poly.pdbx_strand_id
1 'polypeptide(L)'
;MGFFTDTITSAVVGKVTDKIISDVGKLVKGSKNEGASQTSSTTAPKAQSGSDFESILKSYLVPNAENMVSEEELFASLVGERISNLKGADTAAQFSELLAVNKEQMRVGSYIPHEAAAKATLQQLRDAGEISSEEANQIYSEAFGAAQLDDNPEALWDGLGSASDPTMAVAQLETALIGAQQKIAAYTSGQSSVALRSLDELAASKKVPAVKTA
;
A
#
# COMPACT_ATOMS: atom_id res chain seq x y z
N MET A 1 10.29 21.20 -64.38
CA MET A 1 10.22 20.30 -63.21
C MET A 1 9.61 21.09 -62.08
N GLY A 2 8.46 20.61 -61.59
CA GLY A 2 7.51 21.39 -60.80
C GLY A 2 7.83 21.53 -59.32
N PHE A 3 7.21 22.56 -58.75
CA PHE A 3 7.09 22.96 -57.35
C PHE A 3 6.59 21.82 -56.43
N PHE A 4 7.04 21.78 -55.18
CA PHE A 4 6.29 22.19 -53.98
C PHE A 4 7.07 21.81 -52.72
N THR A 5 7.33 22.82 -51.89
CA THR A 5 7.71 22.71 -50.48
C THR A 5 6.52 22.23 -49.67
N ASP A 6 6.70 21.29 -48.74
CA ASP A 6 5.78 21.18 -47.61
C ASP A 6 6.48 20.79 -46.31
N THR A 7 6.54 21.80 -45.44
CA THR A 7 6.83 21.74 -44.02
C THR A 7 5.57 21.27 -43.31
N ILE A 8 5.52 20.00 -42.88
CA ILE A 8 4.42 19.57 -42.01
C ILE A 8 4.66 20.10 -40.61
N THR A 9 3.81 21.06 -40.30
CA THR A 9 3.74 21.87 -39.09
C THR A 9 3.07 21.09 -37.97
N SER A 10 3.64 21.27 -36.78
CA SER A 10 3.09 20.96 -35.46
C SER A 10 1.67 21.51 -35.27
N ALA A 11 0.63 20.66 -35.21
CA ALA A 11 -0.75 21.11 -34.94
C ALA A 11 -1.77 20.03 -34.50
N VAL A 12 -1.37 18.88 -33.94
CA VAL A 12 -2.35 17.80 -33.60
C VAL A 12 -2.54 17.53 -32.11
N VAL A 13 -1.71 18.06 -31.20
CA VAL A 13 -1.84 17.74 -29.76
C VAL A 13 -2.79 18.70 -29.00
N GLY A 14 -3.16 19.85 -29.58
CA GLY A 14 -3.90 20.90 -28.86
C GLY A 14 -5.43 20.90 -28.99
N LYS A 15 -6.08 19.94 -29.66
CA LYS A 15 -7.53 19.98 -29.96
C LYS A 15 -8.39 18.88 -29.35
N VAL A 16 -7.80 17.96 -28.58
CA VAL A 16 -8.56 16.88 -27.92
C VAL A 16 -9.00 17.28 -26.50
N THR A 17 -8.32 18.25 -25.88
CA THR A 17 -8.55 18.63 -24.48
C THR A 17 -9.72 19.60 -24.25
N ASP A 18 -10.19 20.35 -25.26
CA ASP A 18 -11.27 21.34 -25.06
C ASP A 18 -12.68 20.80 -25.27
N LYS A 19 -12.85 19.59 -25.82
CA LYS A 19 -14.20 19.05 -26.12
C LYS A 19 -14.81 18.20 -24.99
N ILE A 20 -14.01 17.75 -24.02
CA ILE A 20 -14.49 16.89 -22.92
C ILE A 20 -14.98 17.72 -21.72
N ILE A 21 -14.51 18.95 -21.56
CA ILE A 21 -14.82 19.79 -20.38
C ILE A 21 -16.16 20.55 -20.51
N SER A 22 -16.72 20.66 -21.72
CA SER A 22 -17.98 21.41 -21.94
C SER A 22 -19.27 20.66 -21.59
N ASP A 23 -19.25 19.33 -21.44
CA ASP A 23 -20.47 18.53 -21.26
C ASP A 23 -20.78 18.15 -19.80
N VAL A 24 -19.94 18.56 -18.83
CA VAL A 24 -20.15 18.28 -17.40
C VAL A 24 -20.97 19.39 -16.70
N GLY A 25 -21.19 20.53 -17.37
CA GLY A 25 -21.77 21.74 -16.75
C GLY A 25 -23.31 21.88 -16.80
N LYS A 26 -24.06 20.94 -17.37
CA LYS A 26 -25.52 21.10 -17.60
C LYS A 26 -26.33 19.86 -17.22
N LEU A 27 -26.27 19.42 -15.97
CA LEU A 27 -27.31 18.51 -15.44
C LEU A 27 -27.47 18.60 -13.93
N VAL A 28 -27.63 19.80 -13.36
CA VAL A 28 -28.14 19.95 -11.98
C VAL A 28 -29.22 21.02 -11.97
N LYS A 29 -30.46 20.59 -12.18
CA LYS A 29 -31.65 21.33 -11.73
C LYS A 29 -32.79 20.36 -11.42
N GLY A 30 -32.99 20.16 -10.13
CA GLY A 30 -34.30 19.84 -9.54
C GLY A 30 -34.64 18.36 -9.39
N SER A 31 -34.53 17.85 -8.16
CA SER A 31 -35.63 17.11 -7.51
C SER A 31 -35.33 16.94 -6.01
N LYS A 32 -36.16 17.59 -5.18
CA LYS A 32 -36.48 17.12 -3.83
C LYS A 32 -37.24 15.79 -3.98
N ASN A 33 -36.87 14.74 -3.25
CA ASN A 33 -37.62 14.27 -2.08
C ASN A 33 -37.02 12.96 -1.52
N GLU A 34 -36.96 12.91 -0.18
CA GLU A 34 -37.10 11.77 0.73
C GLU A 34 -36.48 10.39 0.44
N GLY A 35 -35.68 9.95 1.42
CA GLY A 35 -35.74 8.59 1.95
C GLY A 35 -35.04 7.51 1.13
N ALA A 36 -33.76 7.25 1.42
CA ALA A 36 -33.17 5.96 1.13
C ALA A 36 -32.10 5.61 2.17
N SER A 37 -32.38 4.50 2.84
CA SER A 37 -31.53 3.73 3.73
C SER A 37 -30.09 3.66 3.24
N GLN A 38 -29.13 4.01 4.12
CA GLN A 38 -27.74 3.63 3.98
C GLN A 38 -27.65 2.11 4.00
N THR A 39 -27.62 1.51 2.82
CA THR A 39 -27.15 0.14 2.64
C THR A 39 -25.64 0.21 2.56
N SER A 40 -24.98 0.13 3.71
CA SER A 40 -23.57 -0.24 3.79
C SER A 40 -23.42 -1.61 3.15
N SER A 41 -22.92 -1.66 1.91
CA SER A 41 -22.50 -2.89 1.27
C SER A 41 -21.21 -3.36 1.94
N THR A 42 -21.37 -4.03 3.08
CA THR A 42 -20.34 -4.91 3.64
C THR A 42 -20.21 -6.09 2.69
N THR A 43 -19.38 -5.94 1.66
CA THR A 43 -18.96 -7.08 0.85
C THR A 43 -18.17 -7.99 1.78
N ALA A 44 -18.70 -9.18 2.05
CA ALA A 44 -17.98 -10.19 2.82
C ALA A 44 -16.62 -10.45 2.16
N PRO A 45 -15.52 -10.57 2.92
CA PRO A 45 -14.20 -10.84 2.36
C PRO A 45 -14.26 -12.04 1.44
N LYS A 46 -13.72 -11.92 0.22
CA LYS A 46 -13.71 -13.02 -0.74
C LYS A 46 -12.77 -14.10 -0.19
N ALA A 47 -13.23 -15.34 -0.13
CA ALA A 47 -12.36 -16.46 0.20
C ALA A 47 -11.26 -16.56 -0.86
N GLN A 48 -10.04 -16.18 -0.49
CA GLN A 48 -8.91 -16.10 -1.41
C GLN A 48 -8.22 -17.46 -1.48
N SER A 49 -7.98 -17.95 -2.69
CA SER A 49 -7.14 -19.12 -2.94
C SER A 49 -5.69 -18.81 -2.59
N GLY A 50 -4.96 -19.78 -2.03
CA GLY A 50 -3.55 -19.60 -1.66
C GLY A 50 -2.65 -19.17 -2.82
N SER A 51 -2.97 -19.58 -4.06
CA SER A 51 -2.26 -19.16 -5.27
C SER A 51 -2.35 -17.65 -5.53
N ASP A 52 -3.48 -17.03 -5.23
CA ASP A 52 -3.72 -15.61 -5.53
C ASP A 52 -3.02 -14.74 -4.50
N PHE A 53 -3.06 -15.16 -3.22
CA PHE A 53 -2.28 -14.56 -2.14
C PHE A 53 -0.80 -14.52 -2.47
N GLU A 54 -0.22 -15.68 -2.80
CA GLU A 54 1.20 -15.79 -3.11
C GLU A 54 1.59 -14.96 -4.34
N SER A 55 0.76 -14.98 -5.39
CA SER A 55 1.00 -14.22 -6.62
C SER A 55 1.02 -12.71 -6.35
N ILE A 56 0.11 -12.21 -5.50
CA ILE A 56 0.09 -10.80 -5.11
C ILE A 56 1.36 -10.46 -4.34
N LEU A 57 1.72 -11.23 -3.31
CA LEU A 57 2.91 -10.94 -2.50
C LEU A 57 4.18 -10.94 -3.35
N LYS A 58 4.36 -11.96 -4.22
CA LYS A 58 5.52 -12.06 -5.11
C LYS A 58 5.61 -10.92 -6.13
N SER A 59 4.53 -10.17 -6.39
CA SER A 59 4.57 -8.99 -7.27
C SER A 59 5.24 -7.76 -6.64
N TYR A 60 5.31 -7.71 -5.30
CA TYR A 60 5.88 -6.59 -4.54
C TYR A 60 7.24 -6.90 -3.91
N LEU A 61 7.50 -8.17 -3.61
CA LEU A 61 8.72 -8.64 -2.98
C LEU A 61 9.91 -8.59 -3.94
N VAL A 62 11.07 -8.17 -3.43
CA VAL A 62 12.34 -8.20 -4.17
C VAL A 62 13.36 -8.98 -3.33
N PRO A 63 13.31 -10.32 -3.35
CA PRO A 63 14.22 -11.13 -2.55
C PRO A 63 15.69 -10.81 -2.86
N ASN A 64 16.53 -10.87 -1.83
CA ASN A 64 17.97 -10.67 -2.00
C ASN A 64 18.63 -11.87 -2.72
N ALA A 65 19.96 -11.82 -2.88
CA ALA A 65 20.72 -12.88 -3.54
C ALA A 65 20.62 -14.27 -2.87
N GLU A 66 20.22 -14.31 -1.59
CA GLU A 66 20.02 -15.53 -0.79
C GLU A 66 18.55 -15.95 -0.74
N ASN A 67 17.70 -15.33 -1.56
CA ASN A 67 16.25 -15.53 -1.62
C ASN A 67 15.54 -15.21 -0.28
N MET A 68 16.08 -14.26 0.47
CA MET A 68 15.48 -13.76 1.69
C MET A 68 14.73 -12.46 1.46
N VAL A 69 13.69 -12.24 2.27
CA VAL A 69 12.89 -11.01 2.29
C VAL A 69 12.88 -10.45 3.71
N SER A 70 12.82 -9.13 3.81
CA SER A 70 12.71 -8.41 5.10
C SER A 70 11.27 -8.25 5.57
N GLU A 71 11.08 -7.92 6.85
CA GLU A 71 9.75 -7.63 7.40
C GLU A 71 9.11 -6.42 6.72
N GLU A 72 9.87 -5.36 6.45
CA GLU A 72 9.31 -4.16 5.79
C GLU A 72 8.82 -4.46 4.37
N GLU A 73 9.54 -5.31 3.62
CA GLU A 73 9.12 -5.72 2.28
C GLU A 73 7.87 -6.62 2.33
N LEU A 74 7.86 -7.56 3.27
CA LEU A 74 6.71 -8.44 3.50
C LEU A 74 5.48 -7.63 3.90
N PHE A 75 5.66 -6.64 4.78
CA PHE A 75 4.63 -5.69 5.18
C PHE A 75 4.04 -4.94 4.00
N ALA A 76 4.87 -4.29 3.17
CA ALA A 76 4.39 -3.54 2.02
C ALA A 76 3.58 -4.42 1.04
N SER A 77 4.01 -5.67 0.86
CA SER A 77 3.35 -6.66 0.02
C SER A 77 2.00 -7.10 0.61
N LEU A 78 1.94 -7.29 1.93
CA LEU A 78 0.72 -7.64 2.66
C LEU A 78 -0.31 -6.50 2.62
N VAL A 79 0.12 -5.24 2.71
CA VAL A 79 -0.80 -4.10 2.54
C VAL A 79 -1.49 -4.17 1.18
N GLY A 80 -0.73 -4.42 0.10
CA GLY A 80 -1.29 -4.59 -1.25
C GLY A 80 -2.27 -5.76 -1.35
N GLU A 81 -1.97 -6.89 -0.70
CA GLU A 81 -2.87 -8.04 -0.62
C GLU A 81 -4.17 -7.72 0.10
N ARG A 82 -4.10 -7.07 1.27
CA ARG A 82 -5.29 -6.70 2.04
C ARG A 82 -6.17 -5.72 1.28
N ILE A 83 -5.58 -4.74 0.59
CA ILE A 83 -6.34 -3.83 -0.29
C ILE A 83 -7.02 -4.60 -1.41
N SER A 84 -6.29 -5.49 -2.10
CA SER A 84 -6.86 -6.31 -3.18
C SER A 84 -8.04 -7.16 -2.70
N ASN A 85 -7.94 -7.74 -1.50
CA ASN A 85 -8.98 -8.60 -0.94
C ASN A 85 -10.20 -7.80 -0.47
N LEU A 86 -9.99 -6.67 0.21
CA LEU A 86 -11.06 -5.88 0.85
C LEU A 86 -11.73 -4.87 -0.10
N LYS A 87 -10.96 -4.28 -1.03
CA LYS A 87 -11.42 -3.18 -1.90
C LYS A 87 -11.51 -3.58 -3.37
N GLY A 88 -10.73 -4.58 -3.77
CA GLY A 88 -10.71 -5.09 -5.14
C GLY A 88 -9.53 -4.59 -5.96
N ALA A 89 -9.51 -5.03 -7.23
CA ALA A 89 -8.37 -4.87 -8.11
C ALA A 89 -8.06 -3.41 -8.47
N ASP A 90 -9.07 -2.55 -8.60
CA ASP A 90 -8.89 -1.16 -8.99
C ASP A 90 -8.14 -0.37 -7.92
N THR A 91 -8.57 -0.45 -6.65
CA THR A 91 -7.85 0.19 -5.52
C THR A 91 -6.48 -0.45 -5.31
N ALA A 92 -6.32 -1.75 -5.56
CA ALA A 92 -5.01 -2.41 -5.48
C ALA A 92 -4.04 -1.93 -6.58
N ALA A 93 -4.54 -1.65 -7.79
CA ALA A 93 -3.73 -1.07 -8.86
C ALA A 93 -3.28 0.35 -8.49
N GLN A 94 -4.18 1.18 -7.95
CA GLN A 94 -3.82 2.51 -7.44
C GLN A 94 -2.77 2.43 -6.31
N PHE A 95 -2.91 1.47 -5.39
CA PHE A 95 -1.91 1.21 -4.36
C PHE A 95 -0.54 0.91 -4.97
N SER A 96 -0.48 0.01 -5.97
CA SER A 96 0.77 -0.38 -6.61
C SER A 96 1.48 0.81 -7.29
N GLU A 97 0.73 1.65 -8.00
CA GLU A 97 1.24 2.86 -8.65
C GLU A 97 1.78 3.87 -7.62
N LEU A 98 0.99 4.19 -6.59
CA LEU A 98 1.39 5.11 -5.53
C LEU A 98 2.57 4.57 -4.70
N LEU A 99 2.61 3.27 -4.42
CA LEU A 99 3.72 2.63 -3.72
C LEU A 99 5.02 2.76 -4.53
N ALA A 100 4.98 2.55 -5.84
CA ALA A 100 6.16 2.74 -6.68
C ALA A 100 6.69 4.18 -6.62
N VAL A 101 5.78 5.18 -6.65
CA VAL A 101 6.13 6.59 -6.50
C VAL A 101 6.74 6.88 -5.13
N ASN A 102 6.08 6.45 -4.04
CA ASN A 102 6.54 6.72 -2.68
C ASN A 102 7.87 6.02 -2.38
N LYS A 103 8.09 4.79 -2.86
CA LYS A 103 9.38 4.08 -2.74
C LYS A 103 10.51 4.87 -3.38
N GLU A 104 10.27 5.45 -4.55
CA GLU A 104 11.30 6.23 -5.24
C GLU A 104 11.55 7.58 -4.57
N GLN A 105 10.50 8.27 -4.13
CA GLN A 105 10.63 9.54 -3.40
C GLN A 105 11.34 9.41 -2.06
N MET A 106 11.18 8.27 -1.39
CA MET A 106 11.79 8.00 -0.07
C MET A 106 13.13 7.27 -0.15
N ARG A 107 13.60 6.92 -1.35
CA ARG A 107 14.87 6.23 -1.54
C ARG A 107 16.04 7.09 -1.06
N VAL A 108 16.94 6.48 -0.28
CA VAL A 108 18.20 7.10 0.14
C VAL A 108 19.36 6.21 -0.31
N GLY A 109 20.02 6.61 -1.41
CA GLY A 109 21.05 5.76 -2.03
C GLY A 109 20.45 4.46 -2.56
N SER A 110 20.92 3.31 -2.07
CA SER A 110 20.35 2.00 -2.40
C SER A 110 19.22 1.57 -1.47
N TYR A 111 19.02 2.27 -0.35
CA TYR A 111 18.02 1.92 0.66
C TYR A 111 16.64 2.47 0.30
N ILE A 112 15.61 1.67 0.55
CA ILE A 112 14.20 2.04 0.44
C ILE A 112 13.54 1.70 1.78
N PRO A 113 12.91 2.67 2.47
CA PRO A 113 12.13 2.38 3.68
C PRO A 113 10.75 1.86 3.26
N HIS A 114 10.60 0.54 3.16
CA HIS A 114 9.41 -0.09 2.59
C HIS A 114 8.17 0.11 3.49
N GLU A 115 8.34 0.08 4.82
CA GLU A 115 7.26 0.38 5.75
C GLU A 115 6.75 1.80 5.54
N ALA A 116 7.64 2.79 5.55
CA ALA A 116 7.27 4.20 5.43
C ALA A 116 6.58 4.50 4.10
N ALA A 117 7.08 3.92 3.00
CA ALA A 117 6.47 4.07 1.69
C ALA A 117 5.05 3.47 1.63
N ALA A 118 4.86 2.25 2.13
CA ALA A 118 3.55 1.61 2.17
C ALA A 118 2.57 2.33 3.10
N LYS A 119 3.05 2.81 4.25
CA LYS A 119 2.27 3.64 5.19
C LYS A 119 1.78 4.93 4.54
N ALA A 120 2.68 5.66 3.87
CA ALA A 120 2.33 6.89 3.16
C ALA A 120 1.33 6.63 2.02
N THR A 121 1.49 5.52 1.28
CA THR A 121 0.51 5.12 0.26
C THR A 121 -0.87 4.85 0.86
N LEU A 122 -0.93 4.14 1.99
CA LEU A 122 -2.20 3.85 2.66
C LEU A 122 -2.89 5.14 3.15
N GLN A 123 -2.11 6.10 3.65
CA GLN A 123 -2.61 7.44 4.00
C GLN A 123 -3.16 8.17 2.77
N GLN A 124 -2.45 8.15 1.64
CA GLN A 124 -2.90 8.77 0.40
C GLN A 124 -4.22 8.18 -0.11
N LEU A 125 -4.39 6.85 -0.08
CA LEU A 125 -5.65 6.20 -0.46
C LEU A 125 -6.80 6.57 0.48
N ARG A 126 -6.53 6.65 1.80
CA ARG A 126 -7.51 7.10 2.78
C ARG A 126 -7.93 8.55 2.53
N ASP A 127 -6.95 9.43 2.33
CA ASP A 127 -7.18 10.87 2.16
C ASP A 127 -7.90 11.16 0.83
N ALA A 128 -7.70 10.30 -0.18
CA ALA A 128 -8.47 10.32 -1.44
C ALA A 128 -9.89 9.76 -1.31
N GLY A 129 -10.24 9.12 -0.18
CA GLY A 129 -11.55 8.51 0.06
C GLY A 129 -11.74 7.13 -0.57
N GLU A 130 -10.67 6.50 -1.07
CA GLU A 130 -10.70 5.15 -1.66
C GLU A 130 -10.87 4.07 -0.57
N ILE A 131 -10.38 4.35 0.63
CA ILE A 131 -10.55 3.52 1.83
C ILE A 131 -10.95 4.40 3.03
N SER A 132 -11.71 3.84 3.97
CA SER A 132 -12.03 4.54 5.22
C SER A 132 -10.84 4.55 6.19
N SER A 133 -10.93 5.37 7.24
CA SER A 133 -9.90 5.38 8.30
C SER A 133 -9.84 4.06 9.06
N GLU A 134 -11.00 3.44 9.30
CA GLU A 134 -11.12 2.13 9.93
C GLU A 134 -10.51 1.04 9.07
N GLU A 135 -10.81 1.04 7.76
CA GLU A 135 -10.21 0.10 6.80
C GLU A 135 -8.69 0.27 6.75
N ALA A 136 -8.19 1.51 6.70
CA ALA A 136 -6.76 1.80 6.67
C ALA A 136 -6.05 1.31 7.95
N ASN A 137 -6.62 1.56 9.12
CA ASN A 137 -6.07 1.06 10.40
C ASN A 137 -6.09 -0.47 10.48
N GLN A 138 -7.17 -1.11 10.01
CA GLN A 138 -7.26 -2.57 9.96
C GLN A 138 -6.19 -3.16 9.02
N ILE A 139 -6.09 -2.66 7.79
CA ILE A 139 -5.10 -3.10 6.80
C ILE A 139 -3.69 -2.95 7.36
N TYR A 140 -3.37 -1.78 7.93
CA TYR A 140 -2.06 -1.52 8.53
C TYR A 140 -1.76 -2.52 9.65
N SER A 141 -2.70 -2.71 10.57
CA SER A 141 -2.50 -3.57 11.74
C SER A 141 -2.30 -5.03 11.34
N GLU A 142 -3.17 -5.56 10.49
CA GLU A 142 -3.10 -6.94 10.00
C GLU A 142 -1.81 -7.20 9.24
N ALA A 143 -1.42 -6.29 8.33
CA ALA A 143 -0.17 -6.40 7.59
C ALA A 143 1.04 -6.33 8.54
N PHE A 144 1.04 -5.42 9.52
CA PHE A 144 2.12 -5.26 10.48
C PHE A 144 2.32 -6.55 11.29
N GLY A 145 1.25 -7.10 11.89
CA GLY A 145 1.33 -8.33 12.67
C GLY A 145 1.70 -9.56 11.84
N ALA A 146 1.21 -9.62 10.59
CA ALA A 146 1.51 -10.71 9.67
C ALA A 146 2.96 -10.67 9.15
N ALA A 147 3.56 -9.48 9.05
CA ALA A 147 4.91 -9.30 8.55
C ALA A 147 6.03 -9.60 9.55
N GLN A 148 5.71 -9.77 10.84
CA GLN A 148 6.69 -10.10 11.88
C GLN A 148 7.36 -11.45 11.60
N LEU A 149 8.68 -11.44 11.41
CA LEU A 149 9.57 -12.56 11.19
C LEU A 149 10.47 -12.83 12.42
N ASP A 150 10.52 -11.89 13.36
CA ASP A 150 11.25 -12.01 14.62
C ASP A 150 10.31 -11.95 15.86
N ASP A 151 10.92 -11.80 17.05
CA ASP A 151 10.23 -11.72 18.34
C ASP A 151 10.01 -10.26 18.82
N ASN A 152 10.22 -9.25 17.97
CA ASN A 152 10.09 -7.83 18.30
C ASN A 152 8.78 -7.22 17.77
N PRO A 153 7.67 -7.32 18.51
CA PRO A 153 6.34 -6.95 18.02
C PRO A 153 6.14 -5.45 17.78
N GLU A 154 7.12 -4.60 18.09
CA GLU A 154 6.99 -3.14 18.08
C GLU A 154 7.62 -2.45 16.87
N ALA A 155 8.37 -3.19 16.04
CA ALA A 155 8.98 -2.63 14.84
C ALA A 155 8.93 -3.63 13.69
N LEU A 156 9.08 -3.11 12.48
CA LEU A 156 9.45 -3.89 11.32
C LEU A 156 10.91 -3.58 11.02
N TRP A 157 11.74 -4.61 10.83
CA TRP A 157 13.13 -4.44 10.47
C TRP A 157 13.35 -4.68 8.99
N ASP A 158 14.26 -3.90 8.42
CA ASP A 158 14.71 -4.05 7.05
C ASP A 158 15.73 -5.20 6.92
N GLY A 159 16.27 -5.35 5.71
CA GLY A 159 17.32 -6.33 5.40
C GLY A 159 18.76 -5.83 5.63
N LEU A 160 18.96 -4.64 6.23
CA LEU A 160 20.25 -3.97 6.36
C LEU A 160 20.78 -4.02 7.80
N GLY A 161 21.16 -5.22 8.25
CA GLY A 161 21.92 -5.37 9.48
C GLY A 161 23.39 -4.98 9.35
N SER A 162 23.99 -4.48 10.43
CA SER A 162 25.43 -4.21 10.54
C SER A 162 25.97 -4.56 11.93
N ALA A 163 27.30 -4.57 12.08
CA ALA A 163 27.92 -4.79 13.40
C ALA A 163 27.60 -3.66 14.41
N SER A 164 27.31 -2.46 13.91
CA SER A 164 26.92 -1.30 14.72
C SER A 164 25.41 -1.16 14.93
N ASP A 165 24.62 -1.84 14.11
CA ASP A 165 23.16 -1.86 14.18
C ASP A 165 22.65 -3.25 13.76
N PRO A 166 22.47 -4.17 14.72
CA PRO A 166 22.11 -5.55 14.41
C PRO A 166 20.62 -5.74 14.11
N THR A 167 19.82 -4.66 14.02
CA THR A 167 18.37 -4.77 13.77
C THR A 167 18.12 -5.18 12.33
N MET A 168 17.94 -6.48 12.12
CA MET A 168 17.63 -7.07 10.82
C MET A 168 16.77 -8.29 11.05
N ALA A 169 15.62 -8.34 10.39
CA ALA A 169 14.72 -9.47 10.42
C ALA A 169 14.43 -9.90 8.98
N VAL A 170 14.99 -11.03 8.61
CA VAL A 170 14.85 -11.62 7.27
C VAL A 170 14.49 -13.08 7.40
N ALA A 171 13.71 -13.58 6.45
CA ALA A 171 13.41 -15.00 6.34
C ALA A 171 13.49 -15.45 4.89
N GLN A 172 13.66 -16.76 4.69
CA GLN A 172 13.53 -17.36 3.37
C GLN A 172 12.14 -17.07 2.79
N LEU A 173 12.08 -16.68 1.52
CA LEU A 173 10.85 -16.23 0.85
C LEU A 173 9.67 -17.18 1.11
N GLU A 174 9.85 -18.47 0.89
CA GLU A 174 8.77 -19.46 1.07
C GLU A 174 8.32 -19.57 2.54
N THR A 175 9.25 -19.47 3.50
CA THR A 175 8.91 -19.46 4.93
C THR A 175 8.12 -18.20 5.30
N ALA A 176 8.54 -17.04 4.80
CA ALA A 176 7.85 -15.76 5.00
C ALA A 176 6.42 -15.80 4.43
N LEU A 177 6.25 -16.31 3.21
CA LEU A 177 4.95 -16.43 2.54
C LEU A 177 3.97 -17.34 3.31
N ILE A 178 4.44 -18.52 3.72
CA ILE A 178 3.62 -19.47 4.49
C ILE A 178 3.21 -18.86 5.84
N GLY A 179 4.16 -18.26 6.56
CA GLY A 179 3.90 -17.63 7.85
C GLY A 179 2.91 -16.47 7.75
N ALA A 180 3.11 -15.60 6.76
CA ALA A 180 2.21 -14.48 6.50
C ALA A 180 0.80 -14.95 6.13
N GLN A 181 0.67 -15.96 5.26
CA GLN A 181 -0.62 -16.54 4.88
C GLN A 181 -1.36 -17.10 6.10
N GLN A 182 -0.67 -17.85 6.97
CA GLN A 182 -1.26 -18.41 8.18
C GLN A 182 -1.78 -17.32 9.13
N LYS A 183 -1.01 -16.25 9.34
CA LYS A 183 -1.41 -15.12 10.19
C LYS A 183 -2.62 -14.37 9.61
N ILE A 184 -2.60 -14.04 8.31
CA ILE A 184 -3.74 -13.39 7.64
C ILE A 184 -5.00 -14.26 7.67
N ALA A 185 -4.87 -15.58 7.47
CA ALA A 185 -5.99 -16.51 7.58
C ALA A 185 -6.56 -16.54 9.01
N ALA A 186 -5.70 -16.52 10.04
CA ALA A 186 -6.13 -16.47 11.43
C ALA A 186 -6.87 -15.16 11.78
N TYR A 187 -6.41 -14.01 11.26
CA TYR A 187 -7.11 -12.74 11.42
C TYR A 187 -8.47 -12.73 10.70
N THR A 188 -8.49 -13.18 9.44
CA THR A 188 -9.71 -13.20 8.61
C THR A 188 -10.79 -14.13 9.18
N SER A 189 -10.38 -15.26 9.77
CA SER A 189 -11.30 -16.22 10.39
C SER A 189 -11.71 -15.86 11.82
N GLY A 190 -11.10 -14.82 12.41
CA GLY A 190 -11.31 -14.46 13.82
C GLY A 190 -10.68 -15.45 14.82
N GLN A 191 -9.84 -16.38 14.36
CA GLN A 191 -9.06 -17.27 15.24
C GLN A 191 -8.00 -16.51 16.03
N SER A 192 -7.58 -15.35 15.56
CA SER A 192 -6.67 -14.45 16.26
C SER A 192 -7.09 -13.00 16.03
N SER A 193 -6.92 -12.16 17.04
CA SER A 193 -7.12 -10.71 16.93
C SER A 193 -5.77 -10.02 16.75
N VAL A 194 -5.70 -9.05 15.87
CA VAL A 194 -4.54 -8.16 15.77
C VAL A 194 -4.72 -6.95 16.69
N ALA A 195 -3.66 -6.51 17.35
CA ALA A 195 -3.68 -5.26 18.08
C ALA A 195 -3.84 -4.10 17.08
N LEU A 196 -4.92 -3.34 17.20
CA LEU A 196 -5.15 -2.20 16.31
C LEU A 196 -4.10 -1.12 16.57
N ARG A 197 -3.35 -0.81 15.53
CA ARG A 197 -2.38 0.28 15.47
C ARG A 197 -2.99 1.40 14.64
N SER A 198 -2.86 2.64 15.11
CA SER A 198 -3.28 3.81 14.33
C SER A 198 -2.30 4.04 13.18
N LEU A 199 -2.84 4.21 11.97
CA LEU A 199 -2.04 4.61 10.82
C LEU A 199 -1.35 5.97 11.04
N ASP A 200 -1.96 6.86 11.83
CA ASP A 200 -1.43 8.20 12.08
C ASP A 200 -0.50 8.28 13.30
N GLU A 201 -0.44 7.23 14.14
CA GLU A 201 0.58 7.20 15.18
C GLU A 201 1.95 7.02 14.51
N LEU A 202 2.78 8.05 14.63
CA LEU A 202 4.22 7.93 14.56
C LEU A 202 4.62 6.85 15.57
N ALA A 203 5.44 5.89 15.16
CA ALA A 203 6.09 4.98 16.09
C ALA A 203 6.70 5.81 17.24
N ALA A 204 6.02 5.84 18.39
CA ALA A 204 6.39 6.65 19.54
C ALA A 204 7.56 6.02 20.32
N SER A 205 8.54 5.48 19.60
CA SER A 205 9.70 4.75 20.14
C SER A 205 11.04 5.23 19.54
N LYS A 206 11.14 6.49 19.12
CA LYS A 206 12.41 7.21 19.20
C LYS A 206 12.27 8.31 20.24
N LYS A 207 12.25 7.93 21.51
CA LYS A 207 12.62 8.87 22.59
C LYS A 207 14.06 9.28 22.35
N VAL A 208 14.25 10.38 21.62
CA VAL A 208 15.49 11.14 21.63
C VAL A 208 15.78 11.43 23.11
N PRO A 209 16.90 10.98 23.69
CA PRO A 209 17.24 11.34 25.06
C PRO A 209 17.33 12.86 25.11
N ALA A 210 16.51 13.46 25.97
CA ALA A 210 16.55 14.89 26.22
C ALA A 210 17.99 15.28 26.57
N VAL A 211 18.63 16.04 25.70
CA VAL A 211 19.92 16.67 25.95
C VAL A 211 19.71 17.58 27.16
N LYS A 212 20.20 17.16 28.33
CA LYS A 212 20.38 18.06 29.46
C LYS A 212 21.48 19.04 29.07
N THR A 213 21.11 20.25 28.68
CA THR A 213 22.03 21.38 28.69
C THR A 213 22.40 21.67 30.14
N ALA A 214 23.69 21.53 30.43
CA ALA A 214 24.33 21.98 31.67
C ALA A 214 24.47 23.51 31.68
#